data_AF-M1ZTE3-F1
#
_entry.id   AF-M1ZTE3-F1
#
_cell.length_a   1.000
_cell.length_b   1.000
_cell.length_c   1.000
_cell.angle_alpha   90.00
_cell.angle_beta   90.00
_cell.angle_gamma   90.00
#
_symmetry.space_group_name_H-M   'P 1'
#
loop_
_entity.id
_entity.type
_entity.pdbx_description
1 polymer ?
#
loop_
_entity_poly.entity_id
_entity_poly.type
_entity_poly.pdbx_seq_one_letter_code
_entity_poly.pdbx_strand_id
1 'polypeptide(L)'
;FKTLKKANALALSTAILLGVSTPVSALEKNKEEKNFNKIQLKSNSNSYVLNNSKVLDAQTSVPSDFQLSKDNWDGSPNYTISMDMWYGTNGDAWKLYENGKLVHEVKLVNNSPNAQHAEIKLTNKSNGTYTYTAELINAAGVTKSKNTIVHEITKNDAPIDVPLPESASGYPAVGYTVLNEDDT
;
A
#
# COMPACT_ATOMS: atom_id res chain seq x y z
N PHE A 1 12.28 10.73 49.60
CA PHE A 1 10.82 11.01 49.63
C PHE A 1 10.45 11.93 48.47
N LYS A 2 9.35 11.59 47.80
CA LYS A 2 8.43 12.44 47.01
C LYS A 2 8.88 13.10 45.68
N THR A 3 8.23 12.57 44.64
CA THR A 3 7.79 13.08 43.34
C THR A 3 7.58 14.59 43.11
N LEU A 4 8.07 15.00 41.93
CA LEU A 4 7.41 15.66 40.78
C LEU A 4 6.79 17.07 40.93
N LYS A 5 7.14 17.98 40.00
CA LYS A 5 6.14 18.67 39.14
C LYS A 5 6.72 19.02 37.76
N LYS A 6 5.91 18.71 36.75
CA LYS A 6 6.06 18.98 35.32
C LYS A 6 5.61 20.41 35.02
N ALA A 7 6.26 21.12 34.10
CA ALA A 7 5.60 22.07 33.20
C ALA A 7 6.49 22.38 31.99
N ASN A 8 5.92 22.20 30.81
CA ASN A 8 6.46 22.59 29.51
C ASN A 8 6.36 24.11 29.33
N ALA A 9 7.31 24.74 28.64
CA ALA A 9 7.00 25.92 27.83
C ALA A 9 8.01 26.10 26.69
N LEU A 10 7.44 26.20 25.50
CA LEU A 10 8.03 26.39 24.18
C LEU A 10 8.49 27.84 24.01
N ALA A 11 9.66 28.08 23.42
CA ALA A 11 9.94 29.32 22.69
C ALA A 11 10.98 29.05 21.59
N LEU A 12 10.46 28.79 20.39
CA LEU A 12 11.16 28.99 19.13
C LEU A 12 11.36 30.51 18.94
N SER A 13 12.53 30.95 18.51
CA SER A 13 12.69 31.80 17.30
C SER A 13 14.08 32.43 17.24
N THR A 14 14.55 32.54 16.01
CA THR A 14 15.81 33.03 15.44
C THR A 14 16.24 34.44 15.84
N ALA A 15 17.55 34.64 16.05
CA ALA A 15 18.28 35.84 15.58
C ALA A 15 19.79 35.57 15.54
N ILE A 16 20.43 35.95 14.44
CA ILE A 16 21.88 36.01 14.22
C ILE A 16 22.39 37.38 14.69
N LEU A 17 23.66 37.41 15.13
CA LEU A 17 24.62 38.52 15.10
C LEU A 17 25.04 39.12 16.46
N LEU A 18 26.38 39.24 16.61
CA LEU A 18 27.20 39.91 17.63
C LEU A 18 27.69 39.03 18.80
N GLY A 19 28.95 38.58 18.71
CA GLY A 19 29.59 37.72 19.72
C GLY A 19 30.17 38.47 20.93
N VAL A 20 30.14 37.83 22.11
CA VAL A 20 31.27 37.52 23.01
C VAL A 20 30.82 36.63 24.20
N SER A 21 31.74 35.75 24.60
CA SER A 21 31.98 35.14 25.94
C SER A 21 31.13 33.96 26.45
N THR A 22 31.84 32.88 26.82
CA THR A 22 31.38 31.69 27.58
C THR A 22 31.44 31.91 29.09
N PRO A 23 30.85 31.01 29.92
CA PRO A 23 31.75 30.23 30.80
C PRO A 23 31.38 28.75 31.08
N VAL A 24 32.42 27.90 30.98
CA VAL A 24 33.04 26.96 31.96
C VAL A 24 32.22 25.92 32.77
N SER A 25 32.47 24.65 32.42
CA SER A 25 32.70 23.39 33.21
C SER A 25 31.64 22.74 34.10
N ALA A 26 31.45 21.42 33.90
CA ALA A 26 31.65 20.42 34.95
C ALA A 26 31.89 19.00 34.37
N LEU A 27 32.88 18.32 34.97
CA LEU A 27 33.42 16.99 34.71
C LEU A 27 32.73 16.00 35.66
N GLU A 28 32.23 14.83 35.23
CA GLU A 28 32.26 13.65 36.12
C GLU A 28 32.19 12.27 35.42
N LYS A 29 32.94 11.35 36.02
CA LYS A 29 33.41 10.04 35.56
C LYS A 29 32.46 8.87 35.87
N ASN A 30 32.46 7.91 34.94
CA ASN A 30 32.43 6.44 35.09
C ASN A 30 31.22 5.73 35.74
N LYS A 31 30.56 4.84 34.96
CA LYS A 31 30.82 3.37 35.02
C LYS A 31 30.13 2.57 33.89
N GLU A 32 30.97 1.89 33.09
CA GLU A 32 30.90 0.53 32.49
C GLU A 32 29.56 -0.08 32.02
N GLU A 33 29.43 -0.82 30.93
CA GLU A 33 30.21 -1.15 29.72
C GLU A 33 29.32 -2.19 28.98
N LYS A 34 29.15 -2.11 27.65
CA LYS A 34 28.90 -3.31 26.82
C LYS A 34 29.28 -3.07 25.36
N ASN A 35 30.31 -3.81 24.98
CA ASN A 35 31.11 -3.83 23.75
C ASN A 35 30.35 -3.66 22.41
N PHE A 36 30.81 -2.70 21.60
CA PHE A 36 30.73 -2.73 20.14
C PHE A 36 32.13 -2.57 19.52
N ASN A 37 32.40 -3.39 18.52
CA ASN A 37 33.68 -3.60 17.84
C ASN A 37 34.39 -2.29 17.41
N LYS A 38 35.67 -2.21 17.78
CA LYS A 38 36.62 -1.12 17.49
C LYS A 38 37.09 -1.18 16.03
N ILE A 39 36.60 -0.30 15.17
CA ILE A 39 37.21 0.01 13.87
C ILE A 39 38.37 0.98 14.14
N GLN A 40 39.62 0.54 13.89
CA GLN A 40 40.80 1.39 13.95
C GLN A 40 40.88 2.26 12.68
N LEU A 41 40.36 3.48 12.75
CA LEU A 41 40.67 4.56 11.81
C LEU A 41 41.99 5.21 12.22
N LYS A 42 42.99 5.22 11.33
CA LYS A 42 44.25 5.94 11.53
C LYS A 42 44.01 7.46 11.39
N SER A 43 43.62 8.10 12.49
CA SER A 43 44.26 9.30 13.09
C SER A 43 43.31 9.92 14.13
N ASN A 44 43.72 9.77 15.40
CA ASN A 44 43.31 10.46 16.64
C ASN A 44 42.20 11.55 16.62
N SER A 45 40.99 11.20 17.08
CA SER A 45 40.31 11.74 18.29
C SER A 45 38.78 11.50 18.25
N ASN A 46 38.27 10.76 19.23
CA ASN A 46 36.87 10.27 19.33
C ASN A 46 35.82 11.35 19.61
N SER A 47 34.63 11.21 19.02
CA SER A 47 33.35 11.56 19.65
C SER A 47 32.26 10.57 19.21
N TYR A 48 31.61 9.94 20.18
CA TYR A 48 30.70 8.81 19.99
C TYR A 48 29.29 9.26 19.59
N VAL A 49 28.72 8.67 18.53
CA VAL A 49 27.27 8.60 18.30
C VAL A 49 26.91 7.16 17.94
N LEU A 50 25.91 6.61 18.64
CA LEU A 50 25.25 5.37 18.25
C LEU A 50 24.74 5.48 16.80
N ASN A 51 24.77 4.36 16.06
CA ASN A 51 23.56 3.68 15.59
C ASN A 51 23.98 2.48 14.73
N ASN A 52 23.38 1.32 14.99
CA ASN A 52 23.33 0.15 14.11
C ASN A 52 22.59 0.47 12.80
N SER A 53 22.96 1.54 12.11
CA SER A 53 22.42 1.88 10.82
C SER A 53 22.93 0.84 9.84
N LYS A 54 22.14 -0.21 9.60
CA LYS A 54 22.01 -0.78 8.27
C LYS A 54 22.01 0.43 7.35
N VAL A 55 23.05 0.63 6.55
CA VAL A 55 22.99 1.58 5.46
C VAL A 55 21.91 0.99 4.57
N LEU A 56 20.68 1.42 4.82
CA LEU A 56 19.57 1.18 3.93
C LEU A 56 20.08 1.83 2.65
N ASP A 57 20.39 1.03 1.63
CA ASP A 57 20.61 1.57 0.30
C ASP A 57 19.40 2.44 0.03
N ALA A 58 19.60 3.76 0.17
CA ALA A 58 18.57 4.72 -0.12
C ALA A 58 18.36 4.53 -1.60
N GLN A 59 17.22 3.92 -1.97
CA GLN A 59 16.95 3.61 -3.37
C GLN A 59 17.06 4.92 -4.14
N THR A 60 18.04 4.97 -5.04
CA THR A 60 18.37 6.18 -5.81
C THR A 60 17.59 6.24 -7.13
N SER A 61 16.86 5.17 -7.45
CA SER A 61 16.07 5.04 -8.67
C SER A 61 14.69 4.46 -8.35
N VAL A 62 13.69 4.88 -9.13
CA VAL A 62 12.36 4.28 -9.11
C VAL A 62 12.43 2.79 -9.46
N PRO A 63 11.40 1.99 -9.12
CA PRO A 63 11.42 0.58 -9.45
C PRO A 63 11.57 0.33 -10.95
N SER A 64 12.23 -0.76 -11.33
CA SER A 64 12.36 -1.12 -12.73
C SER A 64 11.04 -1.55 -13.33
N ASP A 65 11.01 -1.58 -14.67
CA ASP A 65 9.84 -1.98 -15.41
C ASP A 65 9.35 -3.38 -15.01
N PHE A 66 8.05 -3.49 -14.84
CA PHE A 66 7.37 -4.75 -14.55
C PHE A 66 6.12 -4.89 -15.43
N GLN A 67 5.61 -6.11 -15.48
CA GLN A 67 4.39 -6.43 -16.21
C GLN A 67 3.42 -7.20 -15.32
N LEU A 68 2.14 -7.14 -15.69
CA LEU A 68 1.09 -7.95 -15.10
C LEU A 68 0.80 -9.17 -15.97
N SER A 69 0.39 -10.25 -15.32
CA SER A 69 -0.15 -11.44 -15.98
C SER A 69 -1.40 -11.93 -15.24
N LYS A 70 -2.17 -12.80 -15.89
CA LYS A 70 -3.27 -13.53 -15.25
C LYS A 70 -3.13 -15.02 -15.55
N ASP A 71 -3.69 -15.86 -14.70
CA ASP A 71 -3.63 -17.31 -14.84
C ASP A 71 -4.81 -17.91 -15.63
N ASN A 72 -5.83 -17.11 -15.92
CA ASN A 72 -7.07 -17.62 -16.52
C ASN A 72 -7.69 -16.66 -17.55
N TRP A 73 -8.31 -17.23 -18.60
CA TRP A 73 -8.99 -16.55 -19.71
C TRP A 73 -10.40 -17.10 -19.99
N ASP A 74 -10.88 -18.06 -19.20
CA ASP A 74 -12.07 -18.84 -19.54
C ASP A 74 -13.41 -18.26 -19.04
N GLY A 75 -13.40 -17.05 -18.47
CA GLY A 75 -14.61 -16.46 -17.87
C GLY A 75 -14.85 -16.83 -16.40
N SER A 76 -13.93 -17.55 -15.74
CA SER A 76 -14.05 -17.93 -14.33
C SER A 76 -14.12 -16.72 -13.37
N PRO A 77 -14.94 -16.82 -12.30
CA PRO A 77 -14.94 -15.86 -11.20
C PRO A 77 -13.70 -15.91 -10.30
N ASN A 78 -12.86 -16.93 -10.48
CA ASN A 78 -11.64 -17.16 -9.72
C ASN A 78 -10.43 -17.13 -10.67
N TYR A 79 -9.48 -16.24 -10.39
CA TYR A 79 -8.26 -16.04 -11.15
C TYR A 79 -7.23 -15.29 -10.31
N THR A 80 -5.98 -15.38 -10.72
CA THR A 80 -4.84 -14.73 -10.08
C THR A 80 -4.34 -13.62 -10.99
N ILE A 81 -4.04 -12.46 -10.42
CA ILE A 81 -3.26 -11.41 -11.08
C ILE A 81 -1.86 -11.41 -10.48
N SER A 82 -0.85 -11.55 -11.32
CA SER A 82 0.55 -11.60 -10.91
C SER A 82 1.33 -10.41 -11.47
N MET A 83 2.37 -10.02 -10.76
CA MET A 83 3.34 -9.01 -11.13
C MET A 83 4.71 -9.65 -11.23
N ASP A 84 5.41 -9.39 -12.35
CA ASP A 84 6.76 -9.89 -12.60
C ASP A 84 7.69 -8.75 -13.00
N MET A 85 8.77 -8.57 -12.23
CA MET A 85 9.91 -7.72 -12.53
C MET A 85 11.15 -8.61 -12.65
N TRP A 86 11.74 -8.69 -13.84
CA TRP A 86 12.80 -9.68 -14.13
C TRP A 86 14.18 -9.33 -13.57
N TYR A 87 14.49 -8.04 -13.46
CA TYR A 87 15.78 -7.52 -12.96
C TYR A 87 15.66 -6.01 -12.71
N GLY A 88 16.47 -5.48 -11.79
CA GLY A 88 16.68 -4.05 -11.57
C GLY A 88 16.26 -3.59 -10.18
N THR A 89 15.95 -2.31 -10.04
CA THR A 89 15.54 -1.74 -8.74
C THR A 89 14.17 -2.26 -8.34
N ASN A 90 14.07 -2.93 -7.19
CA ASN A 90 12.82 -3.46 -6.66
C ASN A 90 11.93 -2.38 -6.05
N GLY A 91 10.65 -2.72 -5.86
CA GLY A 91 9.72 -1.99 -5.03
C GLY A 91 9.70 -2.48 -3.58
N ASP A 92 9.24 -1.60 -2.69
CA ASP A 92 8.87 -1.88 -1.30
C ASP A 92 7.37 -2.16 -1.15
N ALA A 93 6.55 -1.73 -2.12
CA ALA A 93 5.12 -1.99 -2.15
C ALA A 93 4.59 -2.13 -3.58
N TRP A 94 3.54 -2.94 -3.75
CA TRP A 94 2.81 -3.10 -5.00
C TRP A 94 1.33 -2.79 -4.78
N LYS A 95 0.77 -1.90 -5.60
CA LYS A 95 -0.64 -1.52 -5.59
C LYS A 95 -1.31 -2.02 -6.86
N LEU A 96 -2.41 -2.74 -6.70
CA LEU A 96 -3.26 -3.22 -7.79
C LEU A 96 -4.54 -2.40 -7.85
N TYR A 97 -4.84 -1.88 -9.02
CA TYR A 97 -6.03 -1.11 -9.30
C TYR A 97 -6.97 -1.90 -10.19
N GLU A 98 -8.26 -1.91 -9.85
CA GLU A 98 -9.35 -2.49 -10.64
C GLU A 98 -10.28 -1.35 -11.08
N ASN A 99 -10.50 -1.22 -12.39
CA ASN A 99 -11.33 -0.16 -12.97
C ASN A 99 -10.94 1.24 -12.45
N GLY A 100 -9.64 1.46 -12.27
CA GLY A 100 -9.06 2.71 -11.76
C GLY A 100 -9.12 2.91 -10.24
N LYS A 101 -9.67 1.96 -9.48
CA LYS A 101 -9.76 2.02 -8.01
C LYS A 101 -8.75 1.08 -7.36
N LEU A 102 -8.05 1.56 -6.33
CA LEU A 102 -7.14 0.71 -5.55
C LEU A 102 -7.95 -0.42 -4.88
N VAL A 103 -7.59 -1.66 -5.18
CA VAL A 103 -8.23 -2.85 -4.59
C VAL A 103 -7.29 -3.65 -3.69
N HIS A 104 -5.99 -3.64 -3.97
CA HIS A 104 -5.00 -4.34 -3.15
C HIS A 104 -3.71 -3.54 -3.01
N GLU A 105 -3.06 -3.70 -1.86
CA GLU A 105 -1.72 -3.20 -1.58
C GLU A 105 -0.92 -4.29 -0.87
N VAL A 106 0.25 -4.63 -1.41
CA VAL A 106 1.14 -5.70 -0.92
C VAL A 106 2.48 -5.07 -0.55
N LYS A 107 2.94 -5.30 0.70
CA LYS A 107 4.31 -4.95 1.10
C LYS A 107 5.28 -5.99 0.53
N LEU A 108 6.38 -5.53 -0.04
CA LEU A 108 7.38 -6.35 -0.68
C LEU A 108 8.72 -6.23 0.04
N VAL A 109 9.56 -7.25 -0.13
CA VAL A 109 10.96 -7.20 0.28
C VAL A 109 11.77 -6.71 -0.90
N ASN A 110 12.50 -5.61 -0.70
CA ASN A 110 13.48 -5.17 -1.67
C ASN A 110 14.73 -6.05 -1.60
N ASN A 111 15.04 -6.71 -2.72
CA ASN A 111 16.20 -7.57 -2.89
C ASN A 111 16.99 -7.18 -4.16
N SER A 112 17.09 -5.87 -4.43
CA SER A 112 17.66 -5.35 -5.68
C SER A 112 19.10 -5.87 -5.87
N PRO A 113 19.53 -6.16 -7.12
CA PRO A 113 18.79 -5.97 -8.36
C PRO A 113 18.04 -7.22 -8.84
N ASN A 114 17.73 -8.17 -7.94
CA ASN A 114 17.15 -9.45 -8.32
C ASN A 114 15.70 -9.32 -8.84
N ALA A 115 15.23 -10.39 -9.48
CA ALA A 115 13.83 -10.51 -9.86
C ALA A 115 12.91 -10.38 -8.64
N GLN A 116 11.73 -9.78 -8.86
CA GLN A 116 10.71 -9.61 -7.85
C GLN A 116 9.35 -9.99 -8.42
N HIS A 117 8.57 -10.67 -7.59
CA HIS A 117 7.29 -11.25 -7.96
C HIS A 117 6.27 -11.02 -6.84
N ALA A 118 5.00 -10.85 -7.21
CA ALA A 118 3.87 -10.85 -6.30
C ALA A 118 2.61 -11.33 -7.01
N GLU A 119 1.65 -11.89 -6.26
CA GLU A 119 0.37 -12.35 -6.80
C GLU A 119 -0.80 -12.00 -5.88
N ILE A 120 -1.97 -11.78 -6.46
CA ILE A 120 -3.25 -11.63 -5.77
C ILE A 120 -4.24 -12.63 -6.36
N LYS A 121 -4.82 -13.45 -5.48
CA LYS A 121 -5.91 -14.35 -5.82
C LYS A 121 -7.24 -13.61 -5.66
N LEU A 122 -7.98 -13.52 -6.75
CA LEU A 122 -9.32 -12.96 -6.80
C LEU A 122 -10.31 -14.13 -6.84
N THR A 123 -11.31 -14.10 -5.96
CA THR A 123 -12.30 -15.17 -5.83
C THR A 123 -13.71 -14.63 -5.83
N ASN A 124 -14.66 -15.40 -6.35
CA ASN A 124 -16.10 -15.11 -6.33
C ASN A 124 -16.44 -13.73 -6.93
N LYS A 125 -15.68 -13.29 -7.94
CA LYS A 125 -15.95 -12.03 -8.64
C LYS A 125 -17.25 -12.14 -9.44
N SER A 126 -18.13 -11.15 -9.33
CA SER A 126 -19.39 -11.10 -10.09
C SER A 126 -19.16 -11.06 -11.60
N ASN A 127 -20.14 -11.50 -12.39
CA ASN A 127 -20.07 -11.38 -13.85
C ASN A 127 -19.87 -9.92 -14.28
N GLY A 128 -19.02 -9.72 -15.29
CA GLY A 128 -18.65 -8.39 -15.78
C GLY A 128 -17.20 -8.31 -16.27
N THR A 129 -16.80 -7.12 -16.71
CA THR A 129 -15.45 -6.86 -17.23
C THR A 129 -14.64 -6.06 -16.23
N TYR A 130 -13.43 -6.54 -15.94
CA TYR A 130 -12.51 -5.95 -14.99
C TYR A 130 -11.20 -5.58 -15.68
N THR A 131 -10.79 -4.32 -15.54
CA THR A 131 -9.53 -3.80 -16.06
C THR A 131 -8.55 -3.59 -14.92
N TYR A 132 -7.36 -4.17 -15.03
CA TYR A 132 -6.31 -4.12 -14.02
C TYR A 132 -5.09 -3.34 -14.51
N THR A 133 -4.64 -2.42 -13.66
CA THR A 133 -3.36 -1.71 -13.76
C THR A 133 -2.67 -1.74 -12.40
N ALA A 134 -1.37 -1.45 -12.36
CA ALA A 134 -0.65 -1.48 -11.10
C ALA A 134 0.46 -0.43 -10.99
N GLU A 135 0.88 -0.21 -9.75
CA GLU A 135 2.01 0.62 -9.37
C GLU A 135 2.98 -0.18 -8.48
N LEU A 136 4.26 -0.15 -8.82
CA LEU A 136 5.37 -0.63 -8.00
C LEU A 136 6.06 0.60 -7.39
N ILE A 137 6.22 0.60 -6.07
CA ILE A 137 6.55 1.79 -5.29
C ILE A 137 7.77 1.52 -4.44
N ASN A 138 8.69 2.47 -4.39
CA ASN A 138 9.77 2.51 -3.41
C ASN A 138 10.01 3.92 -2.89
N ALA A 139 11.03 4.08 -2.03
CA ALA A 139 11.42 5.39 -1.49
C ALA A 139 11.82 6.42 -2.56
N ALA A 140 12.25 5.99 -3.74
CA ALA A 140 12.63 6.89 -4.84
C ALA A 140 11.43 7.34 -5.70
N GLY A 141 10.33 6.58 -5.70
CA GLY A 141 9.11 6.92 -6.42
C GLY A 141 8.30 5.72 -6.88
N VAL A 142 7.64 5.88 -8.03
CA VAL A 142 6.61 4.96 -8.52
C VAL A 142 6.85 4.61 -9.98
N THR A 143 6.71 3.33 -10.31
CA THR A 143 6.69 2.80 -11.67
C THR A 143 5.33 2.17 -11.93
N LYS A 144 4.74 2.41 -13.11
CA LYS A 144 3.44 1.84 -13.51
C LYS A 144 3.65 0.56 -14.32
N SER A 145 2.65 -0.33 -14.29
CA SER A 145 2.69 -1.56 -15.09
C SER A 145 2.82 -1.26 -16.57
N LYS A 146 3.66 -2.03 -17.28
CA LYS A 146 3.84 -1.91 -18.74
C LYS A 146 2.59 -2.20 -19.55
N ASN A 147 1.73 -3.07 -19.02
CA ASN A 147 0.52 -3.52 -19.65
C ASN A 147 -0.68 -3.34 -18.72
N THR A 148 -1.85 -3.43 -19.35
CA THR A 148 -3.16 -3.48 -18.71
C THR A 148 -3.72 -4.88 -18.94
N ILE A 149 -4.28 -5.50 -17.89
CA ILE A 149 -4.96 -6.78 -18.01
C ILE A 149 -6.47 -6.55 -18.03
N VAL A 150 -7.16 -7.17 -18.97
CA VAL A 150 -8.63 -7.21 -18.99
C VAL A 150 -9.08 -8.64 -18.74
N HIS A 151 -10.01 -8.82 -17.80
CA HIS A 151 -10.63 -10.10 -17.50
C HIS A 151 -12.14 -9.97 -17.54
N GLU A 152 -12.77 -10.80 -18.34
CA GLU A 152 -14.22 -10.90 -18.45
C GLU A 152 -14.68 -12.11 -17.66
N ILE A 153 -15.76 -11.97 -16.90
CA ILE A 153 -16.33 -13.02 -16.06
C ILE A 153 -17.73 -13.29 -16.55
N THR A 154 -17.96 -14.54 -16.95
CA THR A 154 -19.22 -15.03 -17.51
C THR A 154 -19.73 -16.29 -16.82
N LYS A 155 -18.91 -16.92 -15.95
CA LYS A 155 -19.20 -18.20 -15.29
C LYS A 155 -19.48 -18.07 -13.79
N ASN A 156 -19.92 -16.89 -13.32
CA ASN A 156 -20.43 -16.75 -11.97
C ASN A 156 -21.95 -16.93 -11.96
N ASP A 157 -22.40 -18.15 -11.69
CA ASP A 157 -23.82 -18.50 -11.57
C ASP A 157 -24.36 -18.30 -10.14
N ALA A 158 -23.64 -17.57 -9.28
CA ALA A 158 -24.15 -17.23 -7.96
C ALA A 158 -25.47 -16.45 -8.09
N PRO A 159 -26.52 -16.82 -7.33
CA PRO A 159 -27.79 -16.11 -7.37
C PRO A 159 -27.59 -14.63 -7.10
N ILE A 160 -28.14 -13.77 -7.95
CA ILE A 160 -28.23 -12.34 -7.65
C ILE A 160 -29.21 -12.21 -6.49
N ASP A 161 -28.75 -11.68 -5.35
CA ASP A 161 -29.60 -11.36 -4.20
C ASP A 161 -30.44 -10.12 -4.52
N VAL A 162 -31.46 -10.32 -5.36
CA VAL A 162 -32.52 -9.32 -5.55
C VAL A 162 -33.53 -9.55 -4.43
N PRO A 163 -33.66 -8.65 -3.45
CA PRO A 163 -34.67 -8.80 -2.43
C PRO A 163 -36.04 -8.86 -3.12
N LEU A 164 -36.75 -9.98 -2.94
CA LEU A 164 -38.14 -10.08 -3.35
C LEU A 164 -38.91 -8.97 -2.61
N PRO A 165 -39.75 -8.17 -3.30
CA PRO A 165 -40.60 -7.22 -2.60
C PRO A 165 -41.48 -7.98 -1.62
N GLU A 166 -41.45 -7.57 -0.34
CA GLU A 166 -42.21 -8.16 0.76
C GLU A 166 -43.73 -8.11 0.53
N SER A 167 -44.18 -7.29 -0.43
CA SER A 167 -45.55 -7.28 -0.95
C SER A 167 -45.58 -6.67 -2.35
N ALA A 168 -46.28 -7.32 -3.28
CA ALA A 168 -46.75 -6.65 -4.50
C ALA A 168 -48.03 -5.87 -4.14
N SER A 169 -47.92 -4.59 -3.79
CA SER A 169 -49.09 -3.74 -3.61
C SER A 169 -49.59 -3.26 -4.98
N GLY A 170 -50.36 -4.11 -5.66
CA GLY A 170 -51.18 -3.72 -6.81
C GLY A 170 -52.65 -3.72 -6.41
N TYR A 171 -53.44 -2.78 -6.93
CA TYR A 171 -54.89 -2.96 -6.93
C TYR A 171 -55.22 -4.24 -7.71
N PRO A 172 -56.19 -5.06 -7.28
CA PRO A 172 -56.65 -6.17 -8.11
C PRO A 172 -57.05 -5.62 -9.47
N ALA A 173 -56.75 -6.37 -10.54
CA ALA A 173 -57.26 -6.03 -11.86
C ALA A 173 -58.79 -5.90 -11.77
N VAL A 174 -59.30 -4.69 -11.99
CA VAL A 174 -60.74 -4.46 -12.08
C VAL A 174 -61.17 -5.12 -13.38
N GLY A 175 -61.79 -6.30 -13.27
CA GLY A 175 -62.43 -6.93 -14.40
C GLY A 175 -63.51 -5.99 -14.93
N TYR A 176 -63.35 -5.52 -16.17
CA TYR A 176 -64.47 -4.93 -16.88
C TYR A 176 -65.50 -6.03 -17.12
N THR A 177 -66.75 -5.81 -16.73
CA THR A 177 -67.86 -6.63 -17.21
C THR A 177 -67.91 -6.49 -18.73
N VAL A 178 -67.80 -7.60 -19.46
CA VAL A 178 -68.15 -7.63 -20.88
C VAL A 178 -69.62 -7.21 -20.95
N LEU A 179 -69.89 -6.08 -21.61
CA LEU A 179 -71.26 -5.74 -21.98
C LEU A 179 -71.71 -6.84 -22.94
N ASN A 180 -72.77 -7.57 -22.58
CA ASN A 180 -73.39 -8.50 -23.51
C ASN A 180 -73.87 -7.70 -24.73
N GLU A 181 -73.68 -8.25 -25.92
CA GLU A 181 -74.04 -7.62 -27.21
C GLU A 181 -75.57 -7.43 -27.39
N ASP A 182 -76.38 -7.68 -26.36
CA ASP A 182 -77.84 -7.68 -26.42
C ASP A 182 -78.52 -6.45 -25.79
N ASP A 183 -77.76 -5.47 -25.26
CA ASP A 183 -78.34 -4.17 -24.90
C ASP A 183 -78.32 -3.21 -26.11
N THR A 184 -79.32 -3.38 -26.98
CA THR A 184 -79.73 -2.42 -28.03
C THR A 184 -80.71 -1.38 -27.51
#